data_AF-A0A3A8L5J7-F1
#
_entry.id   AF-A0A3A8L5J7-F1
#
_cell.length_a   1.000
_cell.length_b   1.000
_cell.length_c   1.000
_cell.angle_alpha   90.00
_cell.angle_beta   90.00
_cell.angle_gamma   90.00
#
_symmetry.space_group_name_H-M   'P 1'
#
loop_
_entity.id
_entity.type
_entity.pdbx_description
1 polymer ?
#
loop_
_entity_poly.entity_id
_entity_poly.type
_entity_poly.pdbx_seq_one_letter_code
_entity_poly.pdbx_strand_id
1 'polypeptide(L)'
;MPVIVTKKAGTCTADGCGGRILKGEYVEYSAATGTRHLECANAAQGMRPNLRAGTCRCGAAVAPRQGTLTLKESVRRGRRRKVWLVSCRQCPSLGGG
;
A
#
# COMPACT_ATOMS: atom_id res chain seq x y z
N MET A 1 -1.20 -14.59 9.85
CA MET A 1 -2.43 -14.09 9.19
C MET A 1 -3.02 -15.24 8.35
N PRO A 2 -4.25 -15.21 7.81
CA PRO A 2 -4.67 -16.31 6.93
C PRO A 2 -3.86 -16.32 5.63
N VAL A 3 -3.44 -17.51 5.21
CA VAL A 3 -2.91 -17.75 3.86
C VAL A 3 -4.09 -17.93 2.92
N ILE A 4 -4.11 -17.18 1.81
CA ILE A 4 -5.15 -17.24 0.78
C ILE A 4 -4.53 -17.43 -0.59
N VAL A 5 -5.33 -17.88 -1.56
CA VAL A 5 -4.96 -17.87 -2.98
C VAL A 5 -5.52 -16.62 -3.66
N THR A 6 -4.68 -15.90 -4.38
CA THR A 6 -5.07 -14.65 -5.02
C THR A 6 -6.02 -14.90 -6.20
N LYS A 7 -7.18 -14.24 -6.18
CA LYS A 7 -8.13 -14.28 -7.32
C LYS A 7 -7.74 -13.33 -8.45
N LYS A 8 -6.90 -12.34 -8.17
CA LYS A 8 -6.44 -11.28 -9.09
C LYS A 8 -4.98 -10.93 -8.79
N ALA A 9 -4.26 -10.45 -9.79
CA ALA A 9 -2.93 -9.90 -9.58
C ALA A 9 -2.96 -8.71 -8.62
N GLY A 10 -1.92 -8.57 -7.82
CA GLY A 10 -1.76 -7.53 -6.82
C GLY A 10 -0.29 -7.13 -6.65
N THR A 11 0.01 -6.54 -5.51
CA THR A 11 1.35 -6.07 -5.17
C THR A 11 1.61 -6.37 -3.70
N CYS A 12 2.77 -6.93 -3.42
CA CYS A 12 3.22 -7.20 -2.07
C CYS A 12 3.36 -5.90 -1.28
N THR A 13 2.78 -5.86 -0.08
CA THR A 13 2.78 -4.69 0.80
C THR A 13 3.85 -4.76 1.88
N ALA A 14 4.78 -5.70 1.79
CA ALA A 14 5.93 -5.75 2.67
C ALA A 14 6.95 -4.67 2.33
N ASP A 15 7.62 -4.16 3.35
CA ASP A 15 8.68 -3.17 3.20
C ASP A 15 9.86 -3.74 2.39
N GLY A 16 10.41 -2.92 1.49
CA GLY A 16 11.48 -3.34 0.57
C GLY A 16 11.07 -4.28 -0.57
N CYS A 17 9.87 -4.87 -0.55
CA CYS A 17 9.43 -5.79 -1.62
C CYS A 17 8.78 -5.04 -2.78
N GLY A 18 7.56 -4.53 -2.60
CA GLY A 18 6.77 -3.89 -3.68
C GLY A 18 6.57 -4.76 -4.93
N GLY A 19 6.90 -6.05 -4.86
CA GLY A 19 6.89 -6.99 -5.96
C GLY A 19 5.48 -7.30 -6.44
N ARG A 20 5.37 -7.75 -7.70
CA ARG A 20 4.09 -8.17 -8.26
C ARG A 20 3.66 -9.48 -7.60
N ILE A 21 2.40 -9.55 -7.22
CA ILE A 21 1.73 -10.79 -6.84
C ILE A 21 0.86 -11.21 -8.03
N LEU A 22 1.03 -12.43 -8.52
CA LEU A 22 0.27 -12.97 -9.65
C LEU A 22 -1.05 -13.57 -9.19
N LYS A 23 -1.97 -13.79 -10.14
CA LYS A 23 -3.20 -14.54 -9.89
C LYS A 23 -2.85 -16.01 -9.64
N GLY A 24 -3.43 -16.62 -8.61
CA GLY A 24 -3.18 -18.01 -8.24
C GLY A 24 -2.00 -18.20 -7.28
N GLU A 25 -1.28 -17.13 -6.92
CA GLU A 25 -0.24 -17.20 -5.90
C GLU A 25 -0.83 -17.32 -4.49
N TYR A 26 -0.13 -18.08 -3.65
CA TYR A 26 -0.39 -18.14 -2.22
C TYR A 26 0.24 -16.95 -1.52
N VAL A 27 -0.54 -16.30 -0.66
CA VAL A 27 -0.15 -15.05 -0.01
C VAL A 27 -0.72 -15.00 1.39
N GLU A 28 -0.06 -14.27 2.28
CA GLU A 28 -0.72 -13.81 3.50
C GLU A 28 -1.57 -12.58 3.19
N TYR A 29 -2.76 -12.53 3.81
CA TYR A 29 -3.63 -11.36 3.72
C TYR A 29 -4.12 -10.91 5.10
N SER A 30 -4.03 -9.61 5.35
CA SER A 30 -4.82 -8.97 6.39
C SER A 30 -5.46 -7.67 5.89
N ALA A 31 -6.58 -7.30 6.50
CA ALA A 31 -7.24 -6.04 6.17
C ALA A 31 -6.41 -4.80 6.59
N ALA A 32 -5.51 -4.95 7.56
CA ALA A 32 -4.65 -3.87 8.06
C ALA A 32 -3.42 -3.66 7.16
N THR A 33 -2.72 -4.75 6.83
CA THR A 33 -1.43 -4.70 6.13
C THR A 33 -1.53 -4.96 4.64
N GLY A 34 -2.62 -5.56 4.15
CA GLY A 34 -2.80 -5.95 2.75
C GLY A 34 -2.24 -7.33 2.44
N THR A 35 -1.90 -7.54 1.16
CA THR A 35 -1.44 -8.82 0.63
C THR A 35 0.09 -8.88 0.60
N ARG A 36 0.68 -10.00 1.06
CA ARG A 36 2.14 -10.23 1.09
C ARG A 36 2.51 -11.59 0.52
N HIS A 37 3.64 -11.68 -0.15
CA HIS A 37 4.27 -12.98 -0.41
C HIS A 37 4.49 -13.72 0.92
N LEU A 38 4.47 -15.05 0.88
CA LEU A 38 4.68 -15.86 2.08
C LEU A 38 6.05 -15.59 2.73
N GLU A 39 7.09 -15.38 1.91
CA GLU A 39 8.43 -15.01 2.38
C GLU A 39 8.48 -13.62 3.04
N CYS A 40 7.51 -12.76 2.73
CA CYS A 40 7.43 -11.40 3.26
C CYS A 40 6.46 -11.25 4.44
N ALA A 41 5.88 -12.36 4.94
CA ALA A 41 4.86 -12.37 5.99
C ALA A 41 5.28 -11.54 7.23
N ASN A 42 6.52 -11.74 7.68
CA ASN A 42 7.08 -11.13 8.89
C ASN A 42 7.65 -9.72 8.70
N ALA A 43 7.74 -9.23 7.46
CA ALA A 43 8.28 -7.90 7.20
C ALA A 43 7.34 -6.81 7.75
N ALA A 44 7.89 -5.66 8.09
CA ALA A 44 7.09 -4.47 8.38
C ALA A 44 6.20 -4.13 7.18
N GLN A 45 5.09 -3.43 7.43
CA GLN A 45 4.29 -2.93 6.32
C GLN A 45 5.09 -1.87 5.57
N GLY A 46 5.38 -2.17 4.31
CA GLY A 46 6.07 -1.28 3.41
C GLY A 46 5.20 -0.11 3.03
N MET A 47 5.85 1.04 2.85
CA MET A 47 5.23 2.16 2.17
C MET A 47 4.81 1.70 0.77
N ARG A 48 3.51 1.74 0.48
CA ARG A 48 2.99 1.23 -0.79
C ARG A 48 3.59 2.03 -1.95
N PRO A 49 4.25 1.40 -2.95
CA PRO A 49 4.64 2.11 -4.15
C PRO A 49 3.38 2.58 -4.88
N ASN A 50 3.38 3.83 -5.32
CA ASN A 50 2.28 4.38 -6.09
C ASN A 50 2.21 3.68 -7.45
N LEU A 51 1.26 2.76 -7.70
CA LEU A 51 1.23 2.01 -8.96
C LEU A 51 0.73 2.82 -10.17
N ARG A 52 0.24 4.04 -9.94
CA ARG A 52 -0.24 4.96 -10.97
C ARG A 52 0.48 6.30 -10.82
N ALA A 53 0.41 7.17 -11.81
CA ALA A 53 0.83 8.55 -11.56
C ALA A 53 -0.13 9.18 -10.53
N GLY A 54 0.40 9.98 -9.62
CA GLY A 54 -0.39 10.68 -8.61
C GLY A 54 0.22 12.03 -8.27
N THR A 55 -0.53 12.88 -7.58
CA THR A 55 -0.04 14.20 -7.17
C THR A 55 0.13 14.21 -5.67
N CYS A 56 1.33 14.58 -5.22
CA CYS A 56 1.59 14.79 -3.82
C CYS A 56 0.84 16.03 -3.31
N ARG A 57 0.58 16.11 -2.01
CA ARG A 57 0.00 17.31 -1.37
C ARG A 57 0.81 18.60 -1.61
N CYS A 58 2.10 18.51 -1.92
CA CYS A 58 2.94 19.66 -2.27
C CYS A 58 2.81 20.09 -3.74
N GLY A 59 1.96 19.43 -4.53
CA GLY A 59 1.79 19.68 -5.96
C GLY A 59 2.73 18.89 -6.87
N ALA A 60 3.73 18.20 -6.31
CA ALA A 60 4.65 17.40 -7.12
C ALA A 60 3.96 16.23 -7.82
N ALA A 61 4.22 16.06 -9.10
CA ALA A 61 3.85 14.86 -9.84
C ALA A 61 4.73 13.68 -9.36
N VAL A 62 4.09 12.59 -8.98
CA VAL A 62 4.72 11.37 -8.51
C VAL A 62 4.46 10.28 -9.55
N ALA A 63 5.52 9.88 -10.24
CA ALA A 63 5.45 8.83 -11.25
C ALA A 63 5.06 7.47 -10.62
N PRO A 64 4.55 6.52 -11.42
CA PRO A 64 4.39 5.16 -10.98
C PRO A 64 5.67 4.62 -10.34
N ARG A 65 5.54 3.89 -9.24
CA ARG A 65 6.59 3.33 -8.37
C ARG A 65 7.50 4.37 -7.70
N GLN A 66 7.18 5.66 -7.80
CA GLN A 66 7.83 6.69 -7.00
C GLN A 66 6.95 7.12 -5.82
N GLY A 67 7.59 7.71 -4.82
CA GLY A 67 6.91 8.15 -3.61
C GLY A 67 6.25 6.99 -2.84
N THR A 68 5.32 7.35 -1.97
CA THR A 68 4.70 6.45 -1.01
C THR A 68 3.20 6.70 -0.94
N LEU A 69 2.40 5.64 -0.80
CA LEU A 69 0.97 5.74 -0.54
C LEU A 69 0.69 5.50 0.95
N THR A 70 0.02 6.44 1.59
CA THR A 70 -0.47 6.29 2.98
C THR A 70 -1.98 6.18 2.98
N LEU A 71 -2.51 5.22 3.72
CA LEU A 71 -3.95 5.09 3.90
C LEU A 71 -4.41 6.16 4.90
N LYS A 72 -5.27 7.08 4.46
CA LYS A 72 -5.99 7.98 5.35
C LYS A 72 -7.43 7.49 5.48
N GLU A 73 -7.80 7.13 6.70
CA GLU A 73 -9.19 6.95 7.09
C GLU A 73 -9.78 8.27 7.53
N SER A 74 -10.96 8.61 7.03
CA SER A 74 -11.75 9.73 7.52
C SER A 74 -13.18 9.30 7.75
N VAL A 75 -13.78 9.79 8.84
CA VAL A 75 -15.20 9.59 9.11
C VAL A 75 -15.91 10.89 8.73
N ARG A 76 -16.80 10.83 7.74
CA ARG A 76 -17.64 11.97 7.37
C ARG A 76 -19.10 11.53 7.40
N ARG A 77 -19.90 12.17 8.27
CA ARG A 77 -21.34 11.87 8.45
C ARG A 77 -21.62 10.37 8.69
N GLY A 78 -20.89 9.76 9.61
CA GLY A 78 -21.05 8.34 9.97
C GLY A 78 -20.50 7.34 8.94
N ARG A 79 -20.02 7.77 7.77
CA ARG A 79 -19.38 6.89 6.78
C ARG A 79 -17.86 6.93 6.89
N ARG A 80 -17.24 5.77 7.04
CA ARG A 80 -15.78 5.60 6.98
C ARG A 80 -15.35 5.60 5.51
N ARG A 81 -14.49 6.55 5.14
CA ARG A 81 -13.87 6.63 3.83
C ARG A 81 -12.37 6.35 3.95
N LYS A 82 -11.91 5.36 3.21
CA LYS A 82 -10.50 5.02 3.02
C LYS A 82 -10.00 5.70 1.75
N VAL A 83 -8.99 6.56 1.86
CA VAL A 83 -8.35 7.23 0.72
C VAL A 83 -6.86 7.00 0.80
N TRP A 84 -6.24 6.59 -0.31
CA TRP A 84 -4.79 6.52 -0.43
C TRP A 84 -4.25 7.89 -0.81
N LEU A 85 -3.39 8.46 0.03
CA LEU A 85 -2.70 9.72 -0.23
C LEU A 85 -1.30 9.45 -0.77
N VAL A 86 -0.90 10.20 -1.79
CA VAL A 86 0.43 10.12 -2.40
C VAL A 86 1.38 11.10 -1.71
N SER A 87 2.53 10.61 -1.28
CA SER A 87 3.65 11.38 -0.72
C SER A 87 4.85 11.26 -1.65
N CYS A 88 5.41 12.39 -2.09
CA CYS A 88 6.69 12.37 -2.81
C CYS A 88 7.84 12.12 -1.83
N ARG A 89 9.04 11.82 -2.34
CA ARG A 89 10.23 11.56 -1.49
C ARG A 89 10.61 12.76 -0.59
N GLN A 90 10.20 13.97 -0.96
CA GLN A 90 10.46 15.20 -0.19
C GLN A 90 9.36 15.50 0.84
N CYS A 91 8.21 14.82 0.77
CA CYS A 91 7.12 14.96 1.72
C CYS A 91 6.94 13.65 2.47
N PRO A 92 7.67 13.42 3.57
CA PRO A 92 7.51 12.21 4.36
C PRO A 92 6.04 12.06 4.72
N SER A 93 5.51 10.87 4.43
CA SER A 93 4.18 10.46 4.83
C SER A 93 4.12 10.54 6.35
N LEU A 94 3.43 11.55 6.88
CA LEU A 94 3.17 11.73 8.32
C LEU A 94 2.36 10.53 8.81
N GLY A 95 3.05 9.47 9.22
CA GLY A 95 2.52 8.35 9.97
C GLY A 95 3.27 8.27 11.28
N GLY A 96 2.73 8.90 12.33
CA GLY A 96 3.36 8.93 13.65
C GLY A 96 2.49 9.70 14.63
N GLY A 97 1.73 8.94 15.42
CA GLY A 97 0.86 9.34 16.50
C GLY A 97 0.23 8.09 17.08
#